data_AF-G0EHM7-F1
#
_entry.id   AF-G0EHM7-F1
#
_cell.length_a   1.000
_cell.length_b   1.000
_cell.length_c   1.000
_cell.angle_alpha   90.00
_cell.angle_beta   90.00
_cell.angle_gamma   90.00
#
_symmetry.space_group_name_H-M   'P 1'
#
loop_
_entity.id
_entity.type
_entity.pdbx_description
1 polymer ?
#
loop_
_entity_poly.entity_id
_entity_poly.type
_entity_poly.pdbx_seq_one_letter_code
_entity_poly.pdbx_strand_id
1 'polypeptide(L)' 'MPSSLISKTLNIDDILDVERRGNTLIVYTRDGELLNLPYNSVTASLYWEIKIRNRRRAFGL' A
#
# COMPACT_ATOMS: atom_id res chain seq x y z
N MET A 1 6.49 26.37 8.32
CA MET A 1 5.50 25.64 7.50
C MET A 1 5.82 25.94 6.05
N PRO A 2 6.31 24.94 5.30
CA PRO A 2 5.39 24.04 4.62
C PRO A 2 5.50 22.63 5.20
N SER A 3 4.36 22.05 5.55
CA SER A 3 4.24 20.61 5.77
C SER A 3 4.67 19.93 4.48
N SER A 4 5.84 19.29 4.53
CA SER A 4 6.44 18.50 3.46
C SER A 4 5.60 17.24 3.25
N LEU A 5 4.34 17.41 2.87
CA LEU A 5 3.50 16.38 2.27
C LEU A 5 3.95 16.27 0.81
N ILE A 6 5.22 15.90 0.68
CA ILE A 6 5.80 15.42 -0.56
C ILE A 6 4.81 14.37 -1.04
N SER A 7 4.38 14.56 -2.28
CA SER A 7 3.86 13.52 -3.16
C SER A 7 4.80 12.32 -3.12
N LYS A 8 4.73 11.54 -2.03
CA LYS A 8 5.39 10.25 -1.89
C LYS A 8 4.58 9.40 -2.86
N THR A 9 4.98 9.43 -4.13
CA THR A 9 4.55 8.48 -5.13
C THR A 9 4.81 7.15 -4.49
N LEU A 10 3.73 6.52 -4.00
CA LEU A 10 3.83 5.39 -3.11
C LEU A 10 4.44 4.25 -3.92
N ASN A 11 5.75 4.07 -3.78
CA ASN A 11 6.44 3.03 -4.51
C ASN A 11 5.99 1.70 -3.92
N ILE A 12 5.45 0.83 -4.78
CA ILE A 12 4.97 -0.47 -4.33
C ILE A 12 6.07 -1.23 -3.63
N ASP A 13 7.34 -1.09 -4.04
CA ASP A 13 8.47 -1.75 -3.41
C ASP A 13 8.64 -1.38 -1.95
N ASP A 14 8.34 -0.16 -1.55
CA ASP A 14 8.42 0.30 -0.15
C ASP A 14 7.24 -0.19 0.71
N ILE A 15 6.28 -0.89 0.10
CA ILE A 15 5.15 -1.50 0.79
C ILE A 15 5.49 -2.96 1.13
N LEU A 16 5.26 -3.36 2.37
CA LEU A 16 5.33 -4.75 2.83
C LEU A 16 4.03 -5.48 2.52
N ASP A 17 2.90 -4.97 3.01
CA ASP A 17 1.58 -5.56 2.78
C ASP A 17 0.48 -4.52 2.85
N VAL A 18 -0.73 -4.93 2.51
CA VAL A 18 -1.94 -4.13 2.61
C VAL A 18 -3.06 -4.95 3.23
N GLU A 19 -3.83 -4.36 4.12
CA GLU A 19 -5.03 -4.95 4.70
C GLU A 19 -6.24 -4.07 4.37
N ARG A 20 -7.39 -4.68 4.04
CA ARG A 20 -8.65 -3.95 3.89
C ARG A 20 -9.49 -4.09 5.15
N ARG A 21 -9.82 -2.96 5.78
CA ARG A 21 -10.76 -2.87 6.91
C ARG A 21 -11.96 -2.01 6.53
N GLY A 22 -13.05 -2.66 6.13
CA GLY A 22 -14.26 -1.97 5.65
C GLY A 22 -13.98 -1.13 4.41
N ASN A 23 -14.09 0.19 4.56
CA ASN A 23 -13.85 1.18 3.50
C ASN A 23 -12.45 1.83 3.57
N THR A 24 -11.52 1.25 4.32
CA THR A 24 -10.14 1.73 4.46
C THR A 24 -9.16 0.64 4.09
N LEU A 25 -8.09 1.00 3.39
CA LEU A 25 -6.90 0.20 3.21
C LEU A 25 -5.83 0.67 4.19
N ILE A 26 -5.27 -0.27 4.92
CA ILE A 26 -4.12 -0.08 5.80
C ILE A 26 -2.91 -0.61 5.04
N VAL A 27 -2.03 0.28 4.62
CA VAL A 27 -0.79 -0.06 3.92
C VAL A 27 0.35 -0.07 4.93
N TYR A 28 1.03 -1.20 5.03
CA TYR A 28 2.20 -1.41 5.88
C TYR A 28 3.44 -1.12 5.04
N THR A 29 4.16 -0.05 5.36
CA THR A 29 5.41 0.29 4.67
C THR A 29 6.61 -0.40 5.32
N ARG A 30 7.72 -0.52 4.58
CA ARG A 30 9.00 -1.04 5.10
C ARG A 30 9.59 -0.19 6.22
N ASP A 31 9.29 1.10 6.21
CA ASP A 31 9.75 2.06 7.21
C ASP A 31 8.99 1.92 8.55
N GLY A 32 8.02 1.01 8.64
CA GLY A 32 7.15 0.82 9.81
C GLY A 32 5.98 1.82 9.89
N GLU A 33 5.85 2.70 8.89
CA GLU A 33 4.72 3.64 8.79
C GLU A 33 3.46 2.91 8.29
N LEU A 34 2.31 3.26 8.86
CA LEU A 34 1.00 2.81 8.43
C LEU A 34 0.27 3.93 7.69
N LEU A 35 -0.06 3.70 6.43
CA LEU A 35 -0.83 4.64 5.63
C LEU A 35 -2.28 4.15 5.53
N ASN A 36 -3.20 5.01 5.93
CA ASN A 36 -4.64 4.76 5.83
C ASN A 36 -5.18 5.42 4.57
N LEU A 37 -5.57 4.62 3.58
CA LEU A 37 -6.13 5.09 2.32
C LEU A 37 -7.61 4.73 2.23
N PRO A 38 -8.47 5.61 1.70
CA PRO A 38 -9.86 5.24 1.45
C PRO A 38 -9.92 4.15 0.37
N TYR A 39 -10.77 3.14 0.57
CA TYR A 39 -11.01 2.11 -0.43
C TYR A 39 -11.98 2.64 -1.51
N ASN A 40 -11.45 2.86 -2.71
CA ASN A 40 -12.18 3.33 -3.88
C ASN A 40 -11.63 2.64 -5.14
N SER A 41 -12.14 2.97 -6.33
CA SER A 41 -11.72 2.34 -7.59
C SER A 41 -10.22 2.46 -7.87
N VAL A 42 -9.59 3.57 -7.49
CA VAL A 42 -8.15 3.80 -7.70
C VAL A 42 -7.33 2.95 -6.73
N THR A 43 -7.66 2.98 -5.44
CA THR A 43 -6.91 2.24 -4.41
C THR A 43 -7.20 0.74 -4.42
N ALA A 44 -8.32 0.31 -5.01
CA ALA A 44 -8.62 -1.10 -5.23
C ALA A 44 -7.61 -1.78 -6.18
N SER A 45 -7.18 -1.09 -7.24
CA SER A 45 -6.12 -1.60 -8.13
C SER A 45 -4.81 -1.78 -7.37
N LEU A 46 -4.42 -0.77 -6.58
CA LEU A 46 -3.24 -0.82 -5.73
C LEU A 46 -3.29 -2.00 -4.74
N TYR A 47 -4.44 -2.24 -4.10
CA TYR A 47 -4.64 -3.38 -3.21
C TYR A 47 -4.33 -4.71 -3.91
N TRP A 48 -4.86 -4.92 -5.11
CA TRP A 48 -4.64 -6.15 -5.86
C TRP A 48 -3.21 -6.29 -6.35
N GLU A 49 -2.58 -5.22 -6.82
CA GLU A 49 -1.17 -5.24 -7.21
C GLU A 49 -0.27 -5.68 -6.06
N ILE A 50 -0.48 -5.13 -4.86
CA ILE A 50 0.29 -5.50 -3.66
C ILE A 50 0.05 -6.97 -3.30
N LYS A 51 -1.21 -7.43 -3.30
CA LYS A 51 -1.54 -8.83 -2.98
C LYS A 51 -0.98 -9.81 -4.00
N ILE A 52 -1.05 -9.50 -5.30
CA ILE A 52 -0.49 -10.33 -6.36
C ILE A 52 1.03 -10.39 -6.24
N ARG A 53 1.70 -9.26 -6.04
CA ARG A 53 3.15 -9.20 -5.83
C ARG A 53 3.57 -10.01 -4.60
N ASN A 54 2.89 -9.84 -3.47
CA ASN A 54 3.18 -10.58 -2.24
C ASN A 54 3.00 -12.09 -2.43
N ARG A 55 1.95 -12.48 -3.17
CA ARG A 55 1.73 -13.86 -3.55
C ARG A 55 2.89 -14.39 -4.42
N ARG A 56 3.31 -13.67 -5.46
CA ARG A 56 4.45 -14.07 -6.31
C ARG A 56 5.73 -14.28 -5.49
N ARG A 57 6.06 -13.35 -4.60
CA ARG A 57 7.23 -13.45 -3.70
C ARG A 57 7.14 -14.67 -2.76
N ALA A 58 5.96 -14.96 -2.22
CA ALA A 58 5.76 -16.14 -1.36
C ALA A 58 5.98 -17.47 -2.11
N PHE A 59 5.73 -17.49 -3.43
CA PHE A 59 5.96 -18.66 -4.28
C PHE A 59 7.35 -18.70 -4.94
N GLY A 60 8.24 -17.74 -4.64
CA GLY A 60 9.64 -17.76 -5.12
C GLY A 60 9.80 -17.61 -6.63
N LEU A 61 8.83 -16.99 -7.32
CA LEU A 61 8.88 -16.66 -8.76
C LEU A 61 9.37 -15.24 -9.01
#